data_AF-A0A5S4TC91-F1
#
_entry.id   AF-A0A5S4TC91-F1
#
_cell.length_a   1.000
_cell.length_b   1.000
_cell.length_c   1.000
_cell.angle_alpha   90.00
_cell.angle_beta   90.00
_cell.angle_gamma   90.00
#
_symmetry.space_group_name_H-M   'P 1'
#
loop_
_entity.id
_entity.type
_entity.pdbx_description
1 polymer ?
#
loop_
_entity_poly.entity_id
_entity_poly.type
_entity_poly.pdbx_seq_one_letter_code
_entity_poly.pdbx_strand_id
1 'polypeptide(L)'
;ALGQVIHFDLPYQMDEEKLRFALDTQSPEDIDVISIELVADDFHCRYAKHSKTYEFIVDRGRPKNPMRRHYATHFPYPLDVERMQIAIKKLEGTYDFTGFTASGTSVEAKVRTITEASLRVDETGQFLLFTFSGNGFLYKQIR
;
A
#
# COMPACT_ATOMS: atom_id res chain seq x y z
N ALA A 1 4.66 0.79 -6.29
CA ALA A 1 3.94 -0.14 -5.38
C ALA A 1 4.74 -1.43 -5.35
N LEU A 2 4.86 -2.11 -4.20
CA LEU A 2 5.76 -3.27 -4.08
C LEU A 2 5.11 -4.63 -4.39
N GLY A 3 3.77 -4.70 -4.40
CA GLY A 3 3.03 -5.96 -4.60
C GLY A 3 1.71 -5.72 -5.33
N GLN A 4 1.73 -4.94 -6.40
CA GLN A 4 0.54 -4.74 -7.22
C GLN A 4 0.26 -5.99 -8.06
N VAL A 5 -1.02 -6.36 -8.17
CA VAL A 5 -1.44 -7.57 -8.91
C VAL A 5 -2.38 -7.19 -10.04
N ILE A 6 -2.12 -7.76 -11.22
CA ILE A 6 -3.00 -7.74 -12.38
C ILE A 6 -3.34 -9.19 -12.77
N HIS A 7 -4.41 -9.39 -13.53
CA HIS A 7 -4.70 -10.65 -14.20
C HIS A 7 -5.19 -10.35 -15.62
N PHE A 8 -4.94 -11.27 -16.54
CA PHE A 8 -5.35 -11.18 -17.94
C PHE A 8 -5.38 -12.57 -18.57
N ASP A 9 -6.16 -12.71 -19.64
CA ASP A 9 -6.25 -13.94 -20.41
C ASP A 9 -5.20 -13.98 -21.51
N LEU A 10 -4.45 -15.08 -21.59
CA LEU A 10 -3.48 -15.32 -22.66
C LEU A 10 -3.98 -16.48 -23.54
N PRO A 11 -4.17 -16.29 -24.86
CA PRO A 11 -4.81 -17.29 -25.72
C PRO A 11 -3.92 -18.50 -26.05
N TYR A 12 -2.69 -18.53 -25.54
CA TYR A 12 -1.73 -19.62 -25.73
C TYR A 12 -0.96 -19.86 -24.44
N GLN A 13 -0.46 -21.09 -24.27
CA GLN A 13 0.39 -21.44 -23.15
C GLN A 13 1.83 -20.99 -23.40
N MET A 14 2.43 -20.39 -22.39
CA MET A 14 3.83 -20.00 -22.37
C MET A 14 4.41 -20.39 -21.01
N ASP A 15 5.68 -20.73 -20.99
CA ASP A 15 6.42 -20.91 -19.75
C ASP A 15 6.38 -19.62 -18.92
N GLU A 16 6.04 -19.73 -17.63
CA GLU A 16 5.79 -18.58 -16.75
C GLU A 16 7.00 -17.67 -16.64
N GLU A 17 8.20 -18.24 -16.52
CA GLU A 17 9.44 -17.46 -16.38
C GLU A 17 9.84 -16.81 -17.70
N LYS A 18 9.62 -17.48 -18.84
CA LYS A 18 9.80 -16.83 -20.15
C LYS A 18 8.84 -15.66 -20.35
N LEU A 19 7.58 -15.80 -19.92
CA LEU A 19 6.59 -14.72 -20.02
C LEU A 19 6.95 -13.57 -19.08
N ARG A 20 7.38 -13.88 -17.85
CA ARG A 20 7.85 -12.90 -16.86
C ARG A 20 8.98 -12.08 -17.47
N PHE A 21 10.02 -12.75 -17.96
CA PHE A 21 11.17 -12.10 -18.59
C PHE A 21 10.76 -11.27 -19.82
N ALA A 22 9.88 -11.80 -20.68
CA ALA A 22 9.41 -11.07 -21.86
C ALA A 22 8.71 -9.76 -21.48
N LEU A 23 7.80 -9.78 -20.50
CA LEU A 23 7.12 -8.56 -20.03
C LEU A 23 8.08 -7.59 -19.35
N ASP A 24 9.03 -8.10 -18.56
CA ASP A 24 10.07 -7.31 -17.90
C ASP A 24 10.87 -6.49 -18.92
N THR A 25 11.34 -7.12 -20.00
CA THR A 25 12.11 -6.44 -21.06
C THR A 25 11.34 -5.38 -21.84
N GLN A 26 10.01 -5.40 -21.80
CA GLN A 26 9.15 -4.43 -22.47
C GLN A 26 8.63 -3.35 -21.52
N SER A 27 8.88 -3.49 -20.22
CA SER A 27 8.43 -2.54 -19.21
C SER A 27 9.39 -1.34 -19.13
N PRO A 28 8.89 -0.13 -18.80
CA PRO A 28 9.75 1.00 -18.51
C PRO A 28 10.63 0.76 -17.27
N GLU A 29 11.69 1.55 -17.11
CA GLU A 29 12.67 1.39 -16.01
C GLU A 29 12.09 1.54 -14.58
N ASP A 30 10.83 1.96 -14.44
CA ASP A 30 10.14 2.13 -13.15
C ASP A 30 9.07 1.06 -12.86
N ILE A 31 9.01 0.00 -13.68
CA ILE A 31 8.08 -1.13 -13.54
C ILE A 31 8.82 -2.45 -13.80
N ASP A 32 8.76 -3.36 -12.82
CA ASP A 32 9.28 -4.73 -12.95
C ASP A 32 8.17 -5.77 -12.80
N VAL A 33 8.30 -6.90 -13.49
CA VAL A 33 7.43 -8.07 -13.31
C VAL A 33 8.10 -9.09 -12.39
N ILE A 34 7.66 -9.11 -11.13
CA ILE A 34 8.27 -9.89 -10.05
C ILE A 34 7.99 -11.40 -10.20
N SER A 35 6.76 -11.76 -10.57
CA SER A 35 6.34 -13.16 -10.71
C SER A 35 5.12 -13.28 -11.62
N ILE A 36 4.94 -14.47 -12.21
CA ILE A 36 3.76 -14.88 -12.95
C ILE A 36 3.33 -16.25 -12.43
N GLU A 37 2.01 -16.47 -12.36
CA GLU A 37 1.42 -17.75 -11.97
C GLU A 37 0.18 -17.99 -12.82
N LEU A 38 0.01 -19.22 -13.32
CA LEU A 38 -1.25 -19.66 -13.91
C LEU A 38 -2.32 -19.82 -12.83
N VAL A 39 -3.44 -19.14 -13.01
CA VAL A 39 -4.57 -19.14 -12.06
C VAL A 39 -5.79 -19.85 -12.67
N ALA A 40 -6.78 -20.16 -11.84
CA ALA A 40 -8.06 -20.71 -12.30
C ALA A 40 -8.83 -19.72 -13.18
N ASP A 41 -9.63 -20.22 -14.12
CA ASP A 41 -10.42 -19.41 -15.06
C ASP A 41 -11.42 -18.45 -14.39
N ASP A 42 -11.80 -18.72 -13.14
CA ASP A 42 -12.70 -17.89 -12.34
C ASP A 42 -11.98 -16.90 -11.41
N PHE A 43 -10.64 -16.86 -11.45
CA PHE A 43 -9.85 -15.94 -10.64
C PHE A 43 -10.01 -14.49 -11.12
N HIS A 44 -10.21 -13.58 -10.18
CA HIS A 44 -10.18 -12.15 -10.44
C HIS A 44 -9.43 -11.41 -9.33
N CYS A 45 -8.26 -10.85 -9.62
CA CYS A 45 -7.34 -10.30 -8.60
C CYS A 45 -7.98 -9.25 -7.67
N ARG A 46 -8.97 -8.50 -8.16
CA ARG A 46 -9.71 -7.51 -7.37
C ARG A 46 -10.76 -8.11 -6.43
N TYR A 47 -11.39 -9.21 -6.79
CA TYR A 47 -12.57 -9.75 -6.09
C TYR A 47 -12.27 -11.02 -5.31
N ALA A 48 -11.19 -11.74 -5.67
CA ALA A 48 -10.64 -12.79 -4.85
C ALA A 48 -10.35 -12.27 -3.43
N LYS A 49 -10.52 -13.11 -2.42
CA LYS A 49 -10.24 -12.71 -1.02
C LYS A 49 -8.75 -12.44 -0.86
N HIS A 50 -8.42 -11.21 -0.51
CA HIS A 50 -7.04 -10.80 -0.23
C HIS A 50 -7.03 -9.70 0.85
N SER A 51 -5.83 -9.45 1.38
CA SER A 51 -5.54 -8.29 2.20
C SER A 51 -4.68 -7.32 1.40
N LYS A 52 -4.76 -6.03 1.72
CA LYS A 52 -3.87 -5.00 1.19
C LYS A 52 -3.09 -4.42 2.34
N THR A 53 -1.78 -4.24 2.14
CA THR A 53 -0.91 -3.55 3.07
C THR A 53 -0.34 -2.30 2.41
N TYR A 54 -0.48 -1.17 3.08
CA TYR A 54 0.11 0.10 2.68
C TYR A 54 1.15 0.52 3.71
N GLU A 55 2.29 0.97 3.21
CA GLU A 55 3.31 1.63 4.02
C GLU A 55 3.41 3.10 3.62
N PHE A 56 3.46 3.96 4.63
CA PHE A 56 3.65 5.39 4.47
C PHE A 56 4.84 5.84 5.31
N ILE A 57 5.78 6.53 4.66
CA ILE A 57 7.04 6.94 5.28
C ILE A 57 7.02 8.46 5.47
N VAL A 58 7.29 8.90 6.71
CA VAL A 58 7.47 10.31 7.05
C VAL A 58 8.94 10.56 7.40
N ASP A 59 9.57 11.51 6.71
CA ASP A 59 10.92 12.00 6.98
C ASP A 59 10.86 13.24 7.89
N ARG A 60 11.28 13.09 9.14
CA ARG A 60 11.40 14.21 10.10
C ARG A 60 12.82 14.76 10.23
N GLY A 61 13.74 14.35 9.35
CA GLY A 61 15.13 14.82 9.34
C GLY A 61 15.25 16.30 9.04
N ARG A 62 16.23 16.97 9.66
CA ARG A 62 16.57 18.35 9.38
C ARG A 62 18.09 18.44 9.16
N PRO A 63 18.56 18.72 7.93
CA PRO A 63 17.82 19.13 6.73
C PRO A 63 17.01 18.00 6.06
N LYS A 64 16.09 18.37 5.15
CA LYS A 64 15.33 17.43 4.31
C LYS A 64 16.28 16.55 3.48
N ASN A 65 16.02 15.24 3.41
CA ASN A 65 16.81 14.34 2.59
C ASN A 65 16.40 14.41 1.08
N PRO A 66 17.26 14.91 0.16
CA PRO A 66 16.91 15.05 -1.25
C PRO A 66 16.74 13.69 -1.96
N MET A 67 17.33 12.62 -1.45
CA MET A 67 17.22 11.26 -2.00
C MET A 67 15.87 10.62 -1.68
N ARG A 68 15.14 11.13 -0.68
CA ARG A 68 13.83 10.60 -0.26
C ARG A 68 12.64 11.42 -0.76
N ARG A 69 12.86 12.46 -1.56
CA ARG A 69 11.82 13.44 -1.96
C ARG A 69 10.59 12.85 -2.68
N HIS A 70 10.72 11.67 -3.29
CA HIS A 70 9.63 10.94 -3.97
C HIS A 70 9.15 9.70 -3.21
N TYR A 71 9.81 9.38 -2.08
CA TYR A 71 9.61 8.12 -1.35
C TYR A 71 9.17 8.33 0.11
N ALA A 72 9.31 9.54 0.65
CA ALA A 72 8.87 9.90 1.99
C ALA A 72 8.27 11.31 2.01
N THR A 73 7.25 11.50 2.85
CA THR A 73 6.65 12.80 3.12
C THR A 73 7.49 13.54 4.15
N HIS A 74 8.01 14.71 3.81
CA HIS A 74 8.83 15.48 4.73
C HIS A 74 7.99 16.26 5.74
N PHE A 75 8.23 16.07 7.04
CA PHE A 75 7.56 16.77 8.13
C PHE A 75 8.57 17.16 9.23
N PRO A 76 9.16 18.37 9.19
CA PRO A 76 10.26 18.78 10.08
C PRO A 76 9.79 19.36 11.43
N TYR A 77 8.55 19.12 11.83
CA TYR A 77 7.99 19.67 13.07
C TYR A 77 7.99 18.62 14.19
N PRO A 78 8.02 19.03 15.46
CA PRO A 78 7.95 18.11 16.59
C PRO A 78 6.71 17.22 16.53
N LEU A 79 6.89 15.93 16.81
CA LEU A 79 5.84 14.91 16.83
C LEU A 79 5.92 14.13 18.14
N ASP A 80 4.76 13.89 18.75
CA ASP A 80 4.62 13.02 19.91
C ASP A 80 4.38 11.58 19.44
N VAL A 81 5.48 10.86 19.20
CA VAL A 81 5.45 9.51 18.62
C VAL A 81 4.68 8.54 19.51
N GLU A 82 4.82 8.64 20.83
CA GLU A 82 4.14 7.75 21.77
C GLU A 82 2.61 7.94 21.68
N ARG A 83 2.13 9.18 21.67
CA ARG A 83 0.70 9.45 21.47
C ARG A 83 0.21 8.98 20.11
N MET A 84 1.01 9.12 19.05
CA MET A 84 0.65 8.64 17.72
C MET A 84 0.56 7.11 17.69
N GLN A 85 1.49 6.40 18.35
CA GLN A 85 1.47 4.95 18.49
C GLN A 85 0.25 4.45 19.28
N ILE A 86 -0.21 5.20 20.29
CA ILE A 86 -1.44 4.90 21.01
C ILE A 86 -2.68 5.15 20.13
N ALA A 87 -2.71 6.29 19.42
CA ALA A 87 -3.85 6.69 18.61
C ALA A 87 -4.07 5.77 17.41
N ILE A 88 -3.01 5.35 16.72
CA ILE A 88 -3.10 4.54 15.50
C ILE A 88 -3.75 3.18 15.77
N LYS A 89 -3.55 2.60 16.96
CA LYS A 89 -4.18 1.34 17.37
C LYS A 89 -5.70 1.40 17.46
N LYS A 90 -6.28 2.58 17.65
CA LYS A 90 -7.74 2.75 17.65
C LYS A 90 -8.37 2.56 16.27
N LEU A 91 -7.55 2.51 15.21
CA LEU A 91 -8.02 2.27 13.84
C LEU A 91 -8.17 0.77 13.55
N GLU A 92 -7.57 -0.12 14.35
CA GLU A 92 -7.71 -1.57 14.19
C GLU A 92 -9.13 -2.04 14.56
N GLY A 93 -9.76 -2.81 13.67
CA GLY A 93 -11.14 -3.26 13.79
C GLY A 93 -11.99 -2.94 12.55
N THR A 94 -13.30 -3.11 12.70
CA THR A 94 -14.29 -2.83 11.64
C THR A 94 -15.11 -1.61 12.02
N TYR A 95 -14.97 -0.54 11.24
CA TYR A 95 -15.61 0.75 11.51
C TYR A 95 -16.12 1.39 10.23
N ASP A 96 -17.01 2.37 10.39
CA ASP A 96 -17.33 3.34 9.34
C ASP A 96 -16.19 4.38 9.25
N PHE A 97 -15.46 4.36 8.14
CA PHE A 97 -14.35 5.26 7.85
C PHE A 97 -14.77 6.48 7.01
N THR A 98 -16.03 6.90 7.10
CA THR A 98 -16.54 8.10 6.41
C THR A 98 -15.67 9.33 6.67
N GLY A 99 -15.23 9.54 7.92
CA GLY A 99 -14.36 10.67 8.29
C GLY A 99 -12.96 10.65 7.67
N PHE A 100 -12.54 9.51 7.12
CA PHE A 100 -11.23 9.32 6.49
C PHE A 100 -11.32 9.24 4.97
N THR A 101 -12.50 9.45 4.38
CA THR A 101 -12.67 9.33 2.92
C THR A 101 -12.67 10.68 2.24
N ALA A 102 -12.07 10.76 1.06
CA ALA A 102 -12.16 11.95 0.23
C ALA A 102 -13.62 12.28 -0.12
N SER A 103 -13.96 13.58 -0.12
CA SER A 103 -15.24 14.08 -0.61
C SER A 103 -15.47 13.68 -2.07
N GLY A 104 -16.73 13.40 -2.44
CA GLY A 104 -17.11 13.06 -3.81
C GLY A 104 -16.90 11.59 -4.21
N THR A 105 -16.69 10.69 -3.24
CA THR A 105 -16.69 9.25 -3.55
C THR A 105 -18.09 8.76 -3.90
N SER A 106 -18.20 7.90 -4.92
CA SER A 106 -19.42 7.18 -5.29
C SER A 106 -19.63 5.90 -4.46
N VAL A 107 -18.72 5.59 -3.53
CA VAL A 107 -18.81 4.39 -2.68
C VAL A 107 -19.83 4.64 -1.56
N GLU A 108 -20.93 3.90 -1.59
CA GLU A 108 -21.98 3.95 -0.56
C GLU A 108 -21.52 3.28 0.75
N ALA A 109 -20.94 2.08 0.65
CA ALA A 109 -20.49 1.31 1.82
C ALA A 109 -19.07 1.74 2.26
N LYS A 110 -19.00 2.50 3.35
CA LYS A 110 -17.76 3.06 3.93
C LYS A 110 -17.23 2.29 5.14
N VAL A 111 -17.81 1.13 5.43
CA VAL A 111 -17.30 0.21 6.45
C VAL A 111 -16.09 -0.54 5.91
N ARG A 112 -14.97 -0.52 6.62
CA ARG A 112 -13.74 -1.27 6.30
C ARG A 112 -13.20 -1.96 7.54
N THR A 113 -12.40 -3.00 7.32
CA THR A 113 -11.71 -3.71 8.38
C THR A 113 -10.22 -3.48 8.25
N ILE A 114 -9.62 -2.83 9.24
CA ILE A 114 -8.16 -2.71 9.38
C ILE A 114 -7.72 -3.79 10.38
N THR A 115 -6.89 -4.72 9.91
CA THR A 115 -6.36 -5.84 10.71
C THR A 115 -5.04 -5.48 11.40
N GLU A 116 -4.31 -4.50 10.86
CA GLU A 116 -3.09 -3.97 11.45
C GLU A 116 -3.02 -2.46 11.20
N ALA A 117 -2.71 -1.70 12.25
CA ALA A 117 -2.33 -0.30 12.15
C ALA A 117 -1.14 -0.08 13.09
N SER A 118 0.05 0.16 12.54
CA SER A 118 1.27 0.29 13.34
C SER A 118 2.11 1.47 12.91
N LEU A 119 2.82 2.04 13.88
CA LEU A 119 3.78 3.12 13.69
C LEU A 119 5.11 2.71 14.32
N ARG A 120 6.15 2.62 13.49
CA ARG A 120 7.51 2.32 13.90
C ARG A 120 8.42 3.50 13.61
N VAL A 121 9.43 3.68 14.45
CA VAL A 121 10.56 4.57 14.15
C VAL A 121 11.66 3.69 13.60
N ASP A 122 12.31 4.12 12.53
CA ASP A 122 13.48 3.41 12.01
C ASP A 122 14.66 3.49 12.99
N GLU A 123 15.70 2.69 12.72
CA GLU A 123 16.89 2.61 13.57
C GLU A 123 17.63 3.95 13.68
N THR A 124 17.58 4.78 12.64
CA THR A 124 18.23 6.10 12.66
C THR A 124 17.45 7.14 13.45
N GLY A 125 16.18 6.85 13.79
CA GLY A 125 15.28 7.80 14.41
C GLY A 125 14.70 8.85 13.44
N GLN A 126 15.11 8.85 12.17
CA GLN A 126 14.75 9.87 11.19
C GLN A 126 13.39 9.62 10.52
N PHE A 127 13.03 8.37 10.32
CA PHE A 127 11.85 7.98 9.57
C PHE A 127 10.79 7.39 10.49
N LEU A 128 9.54 7.79 10.25
CA LEU A 128 8.37 7.17 10.83
C LEU A 128 7.72 6.31 9.75
N LEU A 129 7.53 5.02 10.05
CA LEU A 129 6.95 4.04 9.15
C LEU A 129 5.56 3.68 9.67
N PHE A 130 4.55 4.06 8.92
CA PHE A 130 3.16 3.71 9.18
C PHE A 130 2.81 2.50 8.32
N THR A 131 2.26 1.46 8.92
CA THR A 131 1.79 0.26 8.22
C THR A 131 0.31 0.07 8.50
N PHE A 132 -0.47 -0.09 7.43
CA PHE A 132 -1.90 -0.38 7.51
C PHE A 132 -2.22 -1.62 6.66
N SER A 133 -2.78 -2.64 7.29
CA SER A 133 -3.23 -3.87 6.62
C SER A 133 -4.74 -4.05 6.78
N GLY A 134 -5.45 -4.51 5.75
CA GLY A 134 -6.90 -4.69 5.82
C GLY A 134 -7.54 -5.25 4.54
N ASN A 135 -8.84 -5.52 4.60
CA ASN A 135 -9.60 -6.11 3.49
C ASN A 135 -9.83 -5.18 2.28
N GLY A 136 -9.47 -3.90 2.43
CA GLY A 136 -9.61 -2.89 1.41
C GLY A 136 -9.66 -1.49 2.04
N PHE A 137 -9.43 -0.47 1.23
CA PHE A 137 -9.39 0.91 1.70
C PHE A 137 -10.23 1.81 0.78
N LEU A 138 -10.80 2.84 1.37
CA LEU A 138 -11.54 3.89 0.66
C LEU A 138 -10.55 4.81 -0.07
N TYR A 139 -11.06 5.55 -1.05
CA TYR A 139 -10.24 6.49 -1.80
C TYR A 139 -9.64 7.56 -0.87
N LYS A 140 -8.31 7.61 -0.82
CA LYS A 140 -7.47 8.44 0.07
C LYS A 140 -7.57 8.12 1.57
N GLN A 141 -8.08 6.97 1.98
CA GLN A 141 -8.22 6.62 3.40
C GLN A 141 -6.91 6.66 4.21
N ILE A 142 -5.81 6.23 3.60
CA ILE A 142 -4.50 6.12 4.26
C ILE A 142 -3.68 7.41 4.21
N ARG A 143 -4.05 8.36 3.34
CA ARG A 143 -3.23 9.55 3.03
C ARG A 143 -3.48 10.72 3.97
#